data_AF-A0A1F5X0B1-F1
#
_entry.id   AF-A0A1F5X0B1-F1
#
_cell.length_a   1.000
_cell.length_b   1.000
_cell.length_c   1.000
_cell.angle_alpha   90.00
_cell.angle_beta   90.00
_cell.angle_gamma   90.00
#
_symmetry.space_group_name_H-M   'P 1'
#
loop_
_entity.id
_entity.type
_entity.pdbx_description
1 polymer ?
#
loop_
_entity_poly.entity_id
_entity_poly.type
_entity_poly.pdbx_seq_one_letter_code
_entity_poly.pdbx_strand_id
1 'polypeptide(L)'
;MSYSVGQKVCLWQIQYEKQFDSIFLNSVKLHVLKEVIVTISEIKTGVFGEFSNKSVSAQSLRGVGEDGNFYEKHWESWPESQLQDFIDSWSIRDDGNGDSRFWIPKEAVYVYNSVSRQNGPNALTLVGDSGITIEPKGDVVYCEKHDRYSHRDNKCFFCRVPKQEA
;
A
#
# COMPACT_ATOMS: atom_id res chain seq x y z
N MET A 1 5.26 1.61 12.00
CA MET A 1 3.84 2.05 12.12
C MET A 1 3.08 0.97 12.87
N SER A 2 2.07 1.30 13.68
CA SER A 2 1.22 0.29 14.34
C SER A 2 -0.19 0.36 13.75
N TYR A 3 -0.72 -0.78 13.32
CA TYR A 3 -2.12 -0.96 12.94
C TYR A 3 -2.97 -1.33 14.15
N SER A 4 -4.28 -1.13 14.01
CA SER A 4 -5.29 -1.55 14.98
C SER A 4 -6.36 -2.43 14.33
N VAL A 5 -6.95 -3.34 15.11
CA VAL A 5 -8.13 -4.09 14.69
C VAL A 5 -9.28 -3.12 14.41
N GLY A 6 -10.04 -3.36 13.34
CA GLY A 6 -11.09 -2.49 12.82
C GLY A 6 -10.60 -1.40 11.87
N GLN A 7 -9.29 -1.14 11.79
CA GLN A 7 -8.74 -0.17 10.86
C GLN A 7 -8.93 -0.63 9.41
N LYS A 8 -9.32 0.30 8.54
CA LYS A 8 -9.52 0.07 7.10
C LYS A 8 -8.29 0.46 6.29
N VAL A 9 -7.78 -0.49 5.51
CA VAL A 9 -6.63 -0.31 4.60
C VAL A 9 -7.10 -0.45 3.17
N CYS A 10 -6.68 0.45 2.28
CA CYS A 10 -6.97 0.34 0.86
C CYS A 10 -5.82 -0.35 0.14
N LEU A 11 -6.14 -1.44 -0.57
CA LEU A 11 -5.22 -2.21 -1.40
C LEU A 11 -5.60 -2.06 -2.87
N TRP A 12 -4.60 -1.96 -3.75
CA TRP A 12 -4.77 -1.77 -5.19
C TRP A 12 -4.03 -2.80 -6.03
N GLN A 13 -4.73 -3.26 -7.05
CA GLN A 13 -4.11 -3.90 -8.21
C GLN A 13 -3.73 -2.79 -9.16
N ILE A 14 -2.44 -2.62 -9.39
CA ILE A 14 -1.95 -1.61 -10.30
C ILE A 14 -1.33 -2.23 -11.52
N GLN A 15 -1.57 -1.59 -12.66
CA GLN A 15 -0.81 -1.80 -13.88
C GLN A 15 0.04 -0.56 -14.12
N TYR A 16 1.35 -0.76 -14.22
CA TYR A 16 2.25 0.30 -14.67
C TYR A 16 2.11 0.41 -16.19
N GLU A 17 1.49 1.49 -16.65
CA GLU A 17 1.64 1.89 -18.04
C GLU A 17 3.01 2.58 -18.17
N LYS A 18 4.01 1.86 -18.70
CA LYS A 18 5.20 2.55 -19.21
C LYS A 18 4.79 3.27 -20.50
N GLN A 19 4.35 4.51 -20.40
CA GLN A 19 4.21 5.34 -21.60
C GLN A 19 5.61 5.72 -22.08
N PHE A 20 6.04 5.08 -23.18
CA PHE A 20 7.21 5.42 -23.98
C PHE A 20 6.87 6.46 -25.07
N ASP A 21 5.83 7.29 -24.89
CA ASP A 21 5.47 8.30 -25.88
C ASP A 21 5.94 9.70 -25.49
N SER A 22 6.85 10.17 -26.32
CA SER A 22 7.81 11.26 -26.16
C SER A 22 7.24 12.68 -26.25
N ILE A 23 6.00 12.93 -25.83
CA ILE A 23 5.36 14.26 -26.00
C ILE A 23 4.66 14.82 -24.74
N PHE A 24 4.35 14.01 -23.72
CA PHE A 24 3.78 14.49 -22.44
C PHE A 24 4.73 14.26 -21.28
N LEU A 25 5.71 15.14 -21.14
CA LEU A 25 6.89 14.94 -20.29
C LEU A 25 6.68 14.90 -18.77
N ASN A 26 5.47 15.05 -18.21
CA ASN A 26 5.35 15.32 -16.77
C ASN A 26 4.23 14.59 -16.01
N SER A 27 3.54 13.57 -16.57
CA SER A 27 2.52 12.84 -15.79
C SER A 27 2.61 11.33 -15.95
N VAL A 28 3.11 10.65 -14.93
CA VAL A 28 2.98 9.20 -14.78
C VAL A 28 1.53 8.89 -14.42
N LYS A 29 0.89 8.00 -15.18
CA LYS A 29 -0.42 7.46 -14.84
C LYS A 29 -0.25 6.07 -14.24
N LEU A 30 -0.84 5.86 -13.07
CA LEU A 30 -0.93 4.54 -12.45
C LEU A 30 -2.36 4.05 -12.60
N HIS A 31 -2.53 3.01 -13.41
CA HIS A 31 -3.83 2.40 -13.64
C HIS A 31 -4.16 1.46 -12.49
N VAL A 32 -5.22 1.77 -11.76
CA VAL A 32 -5.76 0.94 -10.69
C VAL A 32 -6.86 0.07 -11.28
N LEU A 33 -6.51 -1.20 -11.50
CA LEU A 33 -7.38 -2.23 -12.08
C LEU A 33 -8.42 -2.76 -11.08
N LYS A 34 -8.05 -2.75 -9.80
CA LYS A 34 -8.92 -3.20 -8.72
C LYS A 34 -8.57 -2.48 -7.44
N GLU A 35 -9.60 -2.07 -6.72
CA GLU A 35 -9.50 -1.53 -5.37
C GLU A 35 -10.25 -2.44 -4.41
N VAL A 36 -9.64 -2.72 -3.26
CA VAL A 36 -10.30 -3.45 -2.18
C VAL A 36 -10.02 -2.76 -0.85
N ILE A 37 -11.09 -2.44 -0.13
CA ILE A 37 -11.00 -2.02 1.26
C ILE A 37 -10.95 -3.23 2.19
N VAL A 38 -9.81 -3.40 2.85
CA VAL A 38 -9.57 -4.46 3.84
C VAL A 38 -9.75 -3.90 5.23
N THR A 39 -10.66 -4.49 6.00
CA THR A 39 -10.80 -4.20 7.44
C THR A 39 -9.92 -5.17 8.22
N ILE A 40 -8.94 -4.66 8.98
CA ILE A 40 -8.05 -5.49 9.79
C ILE A 40 -8.87 -6.19 10.86
N SER A 41 -8.92 -7.52 10.81
CA SER A 41 -9.68 -8.35 11.72
C SER A 41 -8.81 -8.91 12.84
N GLU A 42 -7.52 -9.15 12.56
CA GLU A 42 -6.60 -9.73 13.52
C GLU A 42 -5.19 -9.12 13.38
N ILE A 43 -4.49 -9.01 14.50
CA ILE A 43 -3.09 -8.58 14.57
C ILE A 43 -2.33 -9.57 15.43
N LYS A 44 -1.20 -10.05 14.91
CA LYS A 44 -0.25 -10.88 15.63
C LYS A 44 1.09 -10.16 15.72
N THR A 45 1.81 -10.41 16.80
CA THR A 45 3.23 -10.03 16.94
C THR A 45 4.03 -11.28 17.25
N GLY A 46 5.31 -11.26 16.93
CA GLY A 46 6.20 -12.37 17.26
C GLY A 46 6.16 -13.53 16.27
N VAL A 47 5.64 -13.29 15.06
CA VAL A 47 5.77 -14.21 13.92
C VAL A 47 7.25 -14.48 13.66
N PHE A 48 7.58 -15.73 13.34
CA PHE A 48 8.95 -16.14 13.09
C PHE A 48 9.42 -15.69 11.71
N GLY A 49 10.67 -15.25 11.66
CA GLY A 49 11.35 -15.02 10.41
C GLY A 49 11.52 -16.32 9.61
N GLU A 50 11.30 -16.26 8.30
CA GLU A 50 11.36 -17.40 7.37
C GLU A 50 12.70 -18.15 7.40
N PHE A 51 13.81 -17.43 7.50
CA PHE A 51 15.15 -18.02 7.43
C PHE A 51 15.82 -18.18 8.80
N SER A 52 15.65 -17.19 9.67
CA SER A 52 16.29 -17.12 10.99
C SER A 52 15.54 -17.91 12.04
N ASN A 53 14.25 -18.20 11.82
CA ASN A 53 13.32 -18.77 12.79
C ASN A 53 13.33 -18.01 14.14
N LYS A 54 13.66 -16.71 14.10
CA LYS A 54 13.60 -15.83 15.26
C LYS A 54 12.31 -15.03 15.21
N SER A 55 11.71 -14.84 16.37
CA SER A 55 10.52 -14.02 16.51
C SER A 55 10.81 -12.57 16.12
N VAL A 56 9.98 -11.97 15.27
CA VAL A 56 10.09 -10.58 14.83
C VAL A 56 9.08 -9.73 15.62
N SER A 57 9.51 -8.55 16.10
CA SER A 57 8.67 -7.64 16.87
C SER A 57 7.62 -6.88 16.05
N ALA A 58 7.62 -7.05 14.73
CA ALA A 58 6.71 -6.36 13.83
C ALA A 58 5.31 -7.00 13.83
N GLN A 59 4.32 -6.21 13.41
CA GLN A 59 2.93 -6.67 13.33
C GLN A 59 2.67 -7.42 12.03
N SER A 60 2.16 -8.62 12.21
CA SER A 60 1.51 -9.41 11.19
C SER A 60 0.01 -9.16 11.22
N LEU A 61 -0.62 -9.06 10.06
CA LEU A 61 -2.02 -8.62 9.93
C LEU A 61 -2.82 -9.66 9.19
N ARG A 62 -4.08 -9.83 9.59
CA ARG A 62 -5.11 -10.43 8.75
C ARG A 62 -6.29 -9.48 8.74
N GLY A 63 -6.90 -9.34 7.58
CA GLY A 63 -8.11 -8.55 7.40
C GLY A 63 -9.08 -9.23 6.45
N VAL A 64 -10.30 -8.70 6.44
CA VAL A 64 -11.36 -9.12 5.54
C VAL A 64 -11.66 -7.99 4.58
N GLY A 65 -11.58 -8.27 3.29
CA GLY A 65 -11.96 -7.34 2.23
C GLY A 65 -13.46 -7.10 2.21
N GLU A 66 -13.88 -5.97 1.64
CA GLU A 66 -15.30 -5.73 1.34
C GLU A 66 -15.89 -6.75 0.36
N ASP A 67 -15.04 -7.48 -0.36
CA ASP A 67 -15.41 -8.62 -1.21
C ASP A 67 -15.56 -9.94 -0.45
N GLY A 68 -15.44 -9.92 0.89
CA GLY A 68 -15.67 -11.06 1.78
C GLY A 68 -14.49 -12.02 1.94
N ASN A 69 -13.37 -11.79 1.25
CA ASN A 69 -12.21 -12.68 1.31
C ASN A 69 -11.18 -12.23 2.35
N PHE A 70 -10.31 -13.17 2.73
CA PHE A 70 -9.18 -12.89 3.61
C PHE A 70 -8.02 -12.27 2.85
N TYR A 71 -7.38 -11.31 3.51
CA TYR A 71 -6.14 -10.67 3.12
C TYR A 71 -5.18 -10.78 4.29
N GLU A 72 -3.95 -11.19 4.02
CA GLU A 72 -2.96 -11.48 5.05
C GLU A 72 -1.70 -10.68 4.78
N LYS A 73 -1.01 -10.24 5.82
CA LYS A 73 0.29 -9.59 5.74
C LYS A 73 1.22 -10.29 6.72
N HIS A 74 2.15 -11.08 6.20
CA HIS A 74 3.12 -11.85 7.02
C HIS A 74 2.46 -12.76 8.06
N TRP A 75 1.33 -13.39 7.73
CA TRP A 75 0.47 -14.04 8.72
C TRP A 75 1.14 -15.22 9.45
N GLU A 76 1.80 -16.09 8.70
CA GLU A 76 2.44 -17.30 9.22
C GLU A 76 3.97 -17.17 9.32
N SER A 77 4.58 -16.34 8.48
CA SER A 77 6.03 -16.13 8.43
C SER A 77 6.39 -14.71 8.03
N TRP A 78 7.54 -14.23 8.53
CA TRP A 78 8.09 -12.92 8.20
C TRP A 78 9.28 -13.08 7.23
N PRO A 79 9.21 -12.58 5.99
CA PRO A 79 10.35 -12.58 5.08
C PRO A 79 11.40 -11.59 5.62
N GLU A 80 12.55 -12.07 6.11
CA GLU A 80 13.56 -11.19 6.71
C GLU A 80 14.26 -10.25 5.73
N SER A 81 14.08 -10.46 4.43
CA SER A 81 14.46 -9.49 3.39
C SER A 81 13.64 -8.20 3.46
N GLN A 82 12.48 -8.23 4.13
CA GLN A 82 11.62 -7.06 4.31
C GLN A 82 11.95 -6.33 5.61
N LEU A 83 12.25 -5.04 5.46
CA LEU A 83 12.46 -4.13 6.58
C LEU A 83 11.15 -3.94 7.37
N GLN A 84 11.26 -3.51 8.62
CA GLN A 84 10.09 -3.17 9.48
C GLN A 84 9.20 -2.08 8.86
N ASP A 85 9.75 -1.31 7.92
CA ASP A 85 9.04 -0.29 7.18
C ASP A 85 8.54 -0.86 5.84
N PHE A 86 7.28 -1.31 5.87
CA PHE A 86 6.33 -1.27 4.75
C PHE A 86 6.87 -1.54 3.35
N ILE A 87 6.88 -2.81 2.97
CA ILE A 87 7.01 -3.25 1.57
C ILE A 87 5.66 -3.88 1.14
N ASP A 88 5.53 -4.23 -0.13
CA ASP A 88 4.39 -4.89 -0.79
C ASP A 88 4.07 -6.27 -0.16
N SER A 89 3.65 -6.31 1.10
CA SER A 89 3.68 -7.56 1.90
C SER A 89 2.35 -8.22 2.18
N TRP A 90 1.27 -7.70 1.62
CA TRP A 90 0.04 -8.48 1.63
C TRP A 90 0.22 -9.75 0.79
N SER A 91 -0.46 -10.83 1.14
CA SER A 91 -0.46 -12.06 0.37
C SER A 91 -1.26 -11.82 -0.89
N ILE A 92 -0.63 -12.13 -2.03
CA ILE A 92 -1.29 -12.09 -3.33
C ILE A 92 -2.41 -13.13 -3.33
N ARG A 93 -3.63 -12.72 -3.69
CA ARG A 93 -4.76 -13.64 -3.82
C ARG A 93 -4.81 -14.19 -5.24
N ASP A 94 -5.27 -15.43 -5.40
CA ASP A 94 -5.61 -16.01 -6.70
C ASP A 94 -7.13 -16.10 -6.84
N ASP A 95 -7.76 -15.18 -7.58
CA ASP A 95 -9.20 -15.25 -7.87
C ASP A 95 -9.54 -16.05 -9.15
N GLY A 96 -8.60 -16.82 -9.71
CA GLY A 96 -8.85 -17.75 -10.82
C GLY A 96 -8.55 -17.22 -12.23
N ASN A 97 -9.04 -17.93 -13.25
CA ASN A 97 -8.58 -17.90 -14.67
C ASN A 97 -8.34 -16.52 -15.30
N GLY A 98 -7.17 -16.34 -15.92
CA GLY A 98 -6.75 -15.16 -16.70
C GLY A 98 -5.22 -15.05 -16.79
N ASP A 99 -4.68 -14.01 -17.42
CA ASP A 99 -3.23 -13.67 -17.33
C ASP A 99 -2.91 -12.87 -16.05
N SER A 100 -3.94 -12.43 -15.33
CA SER A 100 -3.86 -11.65 -14.08
C SER A 100 -4.33 -12.46 -12.87
N ARG A 101 -4.09 -13.78 -12.87
CA ARG A 101 -4.61 -14.71 -11.83
C ARG A 101 -4.18 -14.34 -10.43
N PHE A 102 -3.01 -13.73 -10.29
CA PHE A 102 -2.42 -13.34 -9.01
C PHE A 102 -2.54 -11.81 -8.85
N TRP A 103 -3.26 -11.36 -7.82
CA TRP A 103 -3.67 -9.96 -7.63
C TRP A 103 -3.33 -9.42 -6.23
N ILE A 104 -2.76 -8.20 -6.25
CA ILE A 104 -2.49 -7.23 -5.18
C ILE A 104 -1.56 -7.72 -4.05
N PRO A 105 -0.47 -6.97 -3.80
CA PRO A 105 -0.35 -6.47 -2.43
C PRO A 105 0.27 -5.09 -2.35
N LYS A 106 -0.26 -4.14 -3.13
CA LYS A 106 0.15 -2.76 -2.99
C LYS A 106 -0.89 -1.96 -2.23
N GLU A 107 -0.48 -1.42 -1.10
CA GLU A 107 -1.28 -0.48 -0.34
C GLU A 107 -1.35 0.86 -1.09
N ALA A 108 -2.54 1.45 -1.18
CA ALA A 108 -2.77 2.69 -1.92
C ALA A 108 -1.86 3.84 -1.47
N VAL A 109 -1.71 3.99 -0.15
CA VAL A 109 -0.81 4.97 0.48
C VAL A 109 0.64 4.76 0.03
N TYR A 110 1.09 3.51 0.04
CA TYR A 110 2.46 3.15 -0.36
C TYR A 110 2.69 3.41 -1.84
N VAL A 111 1.77 2.96 -2.72
CA VAL A 111 1.85 3.17 -4.18
C VAL A 111 2.03 4.65 -4.49
N TYR A 112 1.11 5.48 -3.99
CA TYR A 112 1.16 6.92 -4.26
C TYR A 112 2.47 7.52 -3.77
N ASN A 113 2.82 7.29 -2.49
CA ASN A 113 4.01 7.88 -1.88
C ASN A 113 5.32 7.41 -2.53
N SER A 114 5.39 6.14 -2.96
CA SER A 114 6.55 5.57 -3.65
C SER A 114 6.75 6.18 -5.03
N VAL A 115 5.67 6.31 -5.80
CA VAL A 115 5.76 6.83 -7.18
C VAL A 115 5.90 8.35 -7.20
N SER A 116 5.24 9.06 -6.30
CA SER A 116 5.46 10.50 -6.06
C SER A 116 6.91 10.80 -5.68
N ARG A 117 7.55 9.96 -4.83
CA ARG A 117 8.98 10.10 -4.50
C ARG A 117 9.89 9.95 -5.73
N GLN A 118 9.55 9.07 -6.68
CA GLN A 118 10.38 8.80 -7.85
C GLN A 118 10.22 9.86 -8.95
N ASN A 119 9.01 10.41 -9.12
CA ASN A 119 8.68 11.25 -10.28
C ASN A 119 8.41 12.73 -9.90
N GLY A 120 8.33 13.04 -8.60
CA GLY A 120 7.97 14.35 -8.07
C GLY A 120 6.48 14.43 -7.70
N PRO A 121 6.13 15.32 -6.74
CA PRO A 121 4.77 15.42 -6.18
C PRO A 121 3.69 15.68 -7.24
N ASN A 122 3.96 16.58 -8.18
CA ASN A 122 2.96 17.04 -9.14
C ASN A 122 2.92 16.22 -10.45
N ALA A 123 3.65 15.11 -10.53
CA ALA A 123 3.85 14.37 -11.76
C ALA A 123 3.08 13.04 -11.82
N LEU A 124 2.09 12.85 -10.95
CA LEU A 124 1.39 11.57 -10.81
C LEU A 124 -0.12 11.74 -10.83
N THR A 125 -0.81 10.83 -11.51
CA THR A 125 -2.26 10.67 -11.37
C THR A 125 -2.61 9.20 -11.27
N LEU A 126 -3.34 8.85 -10.22
CA LEU A 126 -3.98 7.54 -10.08
C LEU A 126 -5.25 7.56 -10.91
N VAL A 127 -5.38 6.63 -11.85
CA VAL A 127 -6.56 6.55 -12.71
C VAL A 127 -7.22 5.19 -12.54
N GLY A 128 -8.54 5.18 -12.38
CA GLY A 128 -9.32 3.94 -12.40
C GLY A 128 -9.55 3.44 -13.83
N ASP A 129 -10.27 2.32 -13.97
CA ASP A 129 -10.58 1.70 -15.27
C ASP A 129 -11.34 2.62 -16.25
N SER A 130 -12.07 3.62 -15.75
CA SER A 130 -12.78 4.62 -16.55
C SER A 130 -11.88 5.78 -17.03
N GLY A 131 -10.59 5.79 -16.66
CA GLY A 131 -9.67 6.89 -16.91
C GLY A 131 -9.85 8.10 -15.99
N ILE A 132 -10.76 8.01 -15.02
CA ILE A 132 -11.03 9.07 -14.03
C ILE A 132 -10.00 8.97 -12.90
N THR A 133 -9.57 10.13 -12.39
CA THR A 133 -8.70 10.20 -11.22
C THR A 133 -9.38 9.59 -9.99
N ILE A 134 -8.64 8.74 -9.27
CA ILE A 134 -9.11 8.15 -8.01
C ILE A 134 -8.19 8.51 -6.85
N GLU A 135 -8.75 8.53 -5.65
CA GLU A 135 -8.02 8.74 -4.41
C GLU A 135 -8.04 7.47 -3.55
N PRO A 136 -6.99 7.20 -2.76
CA PRO A 136 -7.03 6.17 -1.73
C PRO A 136 -8.25 6.29 -0.81
N LYS A 137 -9.00 5.21 -0.66
CA LYS A 137 -10.11 5.09 0.28
C LYS A 137 -9.68 4.44 1.61
N GLY A 138 -10.66 4.20 2.50
CA GLY A 138 -10.44 3.55 3.80
C GLY A 138 -10.08 4.55 4.90
N ASP A 139 -9.34 4.10 5.91
CA ASP A 139 -8.80 4.99 6.95
C ASP A 139 -7.51 5.64 6.45
N VAL A 140 -7.61 6.39 5.36
CA VAL A 140 -6.52 7.13 4.72
C VAL A 140 -6.87 8.61 4.71
N VAL A 141 -5.90 9.46 5.00
CA VAL A 141 -5.99 10.91 4.99
C VAL A 141 -4.86 11.49 4.15
N TYR A 142 -5.17 12.56 3.42
CA TYR A 142 -4.21 13.27 2.61
C TYR A 142 -3.56 14.42 3.40
N CYS A 143 -2.25 14.58 3.27
CA CYS A 143 -1.50 15.69 3.82
C CYS A 143 -1.11 16.67 2.71
N GLU A 144 -1.84 17.77 2.58
CA GLU A 144 -1.58 18.81 1.59
C GLU A 144 -0.17 19.39 1.68
N LYS A 145 0.35 19.60 2.91
CA LYS A 145 1.67 20.21 3.14
C LYS A 145 2.82 19.43 2.51
N HIS A 146 2.72 18.11 2.49
CA HIS A 146 3.79 17.24 2.01
C HIS A 146 3.39 16.40 0.79
N ASP A 147 2.18 16.63 0.25
CA ASP A 147 1.57 15.90 -0.86
C ASP A 147 1.73 14.38 -0.70
N ARG A 148 1.20 13.86 0.42
CA ARG A 148 1.33 12.46 0.78
C ARG A 148 0.09 11.95 1.47
N TYR A 149 -0.24 10.70 1.22
CA TYR A 149 -1.24 9.99 2.00
C TYR A 149 -0.62 9.36 3.25
N SER A 150 -1.43 9.22 4.29
CA SER A 150 -1.12 8.50 5.52
C SER A 150 -2.41 7.89 6.09
N HIS A 151 -2.31 6.86 6.94
CA HIS A 151 -3.51 6.35 7.61
C HIS A 151 -4.07 7.35 8.65
N ARG A 152 -5.39 7.35 8.85
CA ARG A 152 -6.18 8.35 9.62
C ARG A 152 -5.62 8.66 11.02
N ASP A 153 -5.11 7.67 11.73
CA ASP A 153 -4.55 7.84 13.09
C ASP A 153 -3.04 8.11 13.10
N ASN A 154 -2.46 8.38 11.93
CA ASN A 154 -1.05 8.66 11.78
C ASN A 154 -0.83 9.97 11.04
N LYS A 155 -0.21 10.94 11.72
CA LYS A 155 0.35 12.11 11.03
C LYS A 155 1.33 11.63 9.96
N CYS A 156 1.33 12.32 8.82
CA CYS A 156 2.30 12.09 7.76
C CYS A 156 3.73 12.05 8.36
N PHE A 157 4.59 11.14 7.90
CA PHE A 157 5.93 10.96 8.47
C PHE A 157 6.71 12.29 8.55
N PHE A 158 6.66 13.08 7.48
CA PHE A 158 7.32 14.40 7.39
C PHE A 158 6.69 15.47 8.29
N CYS A 159 5.46 15.26 8.74
CA CYS A 159 4.79 16.09 9.73
C CYS A 159 5.25 15.75 11.16
N ARG A 160 5.78 14.54 11.36
CA ARG A 160 6.25 14.03 12.66
C ARG A 160 7.71 14.32 12.91
N VAL A 161 8.53 14.32 11.87
CA VAL A 161 9.95 14.67 11.97
C VAL A 161 10.04 16.20 12.05
N PRO A 162 10.49 16.79 13.17
CA PRO A 162 10.78 18.21 13.23
C PRO A 162 11.79 18.53 12.12
N LYS A 163 11.61 19.64 11.38
CA LYS A 163 12.69 20.12 10.52
C LYS A 163 13.93 20.21 11.39
N GLN A 164 14.94 19.39 11.12
CA GLN A 164 16.27 19.71 11.60
C GLN A 164 16.63 21.03 10.92
N GLU A 165 16.63 22.10 11.70
CA GLU A 165 17.17 23.38 11.27
C GLU A 165 18.63 23.10 10.87
N ALA A 166 18.94 23.37 9.60
CA ALA A 166 20.29 23.31 9.06
C ALA A 166 21.04 24.61 9.43
#